data_AF-A0A1Q3WDB8-F1
#
_entry.id   AF-A0A1Q3WDB8-F1
#
_cell.length_a   1.000
_cell.length_b   1.000
_cell.length_c   1.000
_cell.angle_alpha   90.00
_cell.angle_beta   90.00
_cell.angle_gamma   90.00
#
_symmetry.space_group_name_H-M   'P 1'
#
loop_
_entity.id
_entity.type
_entity.pdbx_description
1 polymer ?
#
loop_
_entity_poly.entity_id
_entity_poly.type
_entity_poly.pdbx_seq_one_letter_code
_entity_poly.pdbx_strand_id
1 'polypeptide(L)'
;MKTKRKKLEPLAIRFAATALILAEGSTTTLDVKNFLRERGYEARQADISQWMLVIGLWENWSIQSNGKHRIYNFPTYRPSLQ
;
A
#
# COMPACT_ATOMS: atom_id res chain seq x y z
N MET A 1 -5.42 21.60 20.47
CA MET A 1 -4.38 22.04 19.50
C MET A 1 -4.65 21.39 18.16
N LYS A 2 -4.77 22.15 17.05
CA LYS A 2 -4.82 21.57 15.70
C LYS A 2 -3.40 21.19 15.28
N THR A 3 -3.03 19.93 15.48
CA THR A 3 -1.77 19.39 14.93
C THR A 3 -1.87 19.38 13.41
N LYS A 4 -0.97 20.13 12.75
CA LYS A 4 -0.88 20.16 11.28
C LYS A 4 -0.47 18.76 10.82
N ARG A 5 -1.33 18.09 10.04
CA ARG A 5 -1.02 16.77 9.49
C ARG A 5 0.13 16.89 8.49
N LYS A 6 0.99 15.86 8.45
CA LYS A 6 2.08 15.76 7.48
C LYS A 6 1.49 15.59 6.09
N LYS A 7 2.05 16.29 5.10
CA LYS A 7 1.71 16.09 3.69
C LYS A 7 2.08 14.66 3.29
N LEU A 8 1.21 14.03 2.50
CA LEU A 8 1.44 12.69 1.99
C LEU A 8 2.34 12.75 0.75
N GLU A 9 3.46 12.03 0.78
CA GLU A 9 4.38 11.88 -0.34
C GLU A 9 4.38 10.42 -0.83
N PRO A 10 4.62 10.15 -2.13
CA PRO A 10 4.55 8.79 -2.69
C PRO A 10 5.48 7.81 -1.99
N LEU A 11 6.67 8.27 -1.58
CA LEU A 11 7.65 7.46 -0.88
C LEU A 11 7.14 6.98 0.49
N ALA A 12 6.34 7.79 1.19
CA ALA A 12 5.74 7.38 2.46
C ALA A 12 4.68 6.28 2.28
N ILE A 13 3.92 6.34 1.17
CA ILE A 13 2.95 5.32 0.80
C ILE A 13 3.67 4.00 0.50
N ARG A 14 4.74 4.06 -0.29
CA ARG A 14 5.59 2.92 -0.62
C ARG A 14 6.15 2.26 0.64
N PHE A 15 6.78 3.03 1.53
CA PHE A 15 7.34 2.47 2.77
C PHE A 15 6.28 1.86 3.68
N ALA A 16 5.13 2.51 3.83
CA ALA A 16 4.03 1.96 4.61
C ALA A 16 3.51 0.64 4.02
N ALA A 17 3.31 0.59 2.70
CA ALA A 17 2.85 -0.60 2.02
C ALA A 17 3.87 -1.75 2.09
N THR A 18 5.14 -1.49 1.83
CA THR A 18 6.23 -2.46 1.99
C THR A 18 6.28 -3.02 3.40
N ALA A 19 6.21 -2.16 4.43
CA ALA A 19 6.24 -2.61 5.81
C ALA A 19 5.06 -3.53 6.16
N LEU A 20 3.86 -3.19 5.71
CA LEU A 20 2.67 -4.01 5.91
C LEU A 20 2.75 -5.34 5.15
N ILE A 21 3.23 -5.34 3.90
CA ILE A 21 3.43 -6.58 3.13
C ILE A 21 4.48 -7.48 3.81
N LEU A 22 5.56 -6.92 4.35
CA LEU A 22 6.58 -7.70 5.08
C LEU A 22 6.04 -8.29 6.37
N ALA A 23 5.17 -7.56 7.09
CA ALA A 23 4.61 -8.02 8.37
C ALA A 23 3.48 -9.05 8.18
N GLU A 24 2.57 -8.79 7.23
CA GLU A 24 1.29 -9.50 7.10
C GLU A 24 1.21 -10.37 5.83
N GLY A 25 2.25 -10.36 4.99
CA GLY A 25 2.29 -11.02 3.69
C GLY A 25 1.52 -10.28 2.58
N SER A 26 0.61 -9.37 2.92
CA SER A 26 -0.13 -8.54 1.96
C SER A 26 -0.65 -7.25 2.60
N THR A 27 -1.13 -6.32 1.79
CA THR A 27 -1.77 -5.10 2.28
C THR A 27 -2.87 -4.63 1.33
N THR A 28 -3.78 -3.82 1.86
CA THR A 28 -4.77 -3.07 1.06
C THR A 28 -4.52 -1.56 1.15
N THR A 29 -5.22 -0.79 0.31
CA THR A 29 -5.25 0.68 0.41
C THR A 29 -5.77 1.16 1.77
N LEU A 30 -6.70 0.43 2.40
CA LEU A 30 -7.27 0.80 3.69
C LEU A 30 -6.24 0.65 4.81
N ASP A 31 -5.48 -0.43 4.79
CA ASP A 31 -4.43 -0.71 5.79
C ASP A 31 -3.35 0.36 5.75
N VAL A 32 -2.86 0.67 4.54
CA VAL A 32 -1.88 1.73 4.30
C VAL A 32 -2.40 3.09 4.78
N LYS A 33 -3.68 3.41 4.51
CA LYS A 33 -4.31 4.65 4.98
C LYS A 33 -4.31 4.73 6.50
N ASN A 34 -4.73 3.67 7.18
CA ASN A 34 -4.82 3.67 8.63
C ASN A 34 -3.43 3.80 9.26
N PHE A 35 -2.46 3.02 8.76
CA PHE A 35 -1.06 3.07 9.18
C PHE A 35 -0.43 4.47 9.04
N LEU A 36 -0.71 5.17 7.93
CA LEU A 36 -0.25 6.54 7.70
C LEU A 36 -0.97 7.56 8.58
N ARG A 37 -2.28 7.42 8.80
CA ARG A 37 -3.04 8.35 9.65
C ARG A 37 -2.60 8.29 11.10
N GLU A 38 -2.31 7.10 11.62
CA GLU A 38 -1.75 6.90 12.96
C GLU A 38 -0.40 7.63 13.13
N ARG A 39 0.35 7.80 12.03
CA ARG A 39 1.63 8.52 11.99
C ARG A 39 1.49 10.02 11.67
N GLY A 40 0.25 10.52 11.67
CA GLY A 40 -0.08 11.93 11.51
C GLY A 40 -0.12 12.44 10.07
N TYR A 41 -0.15 11.57 9.06
CA TYR A 41 -0.26 11.99 7.66
C TYR A 41 -1.69 12.34 7.26
N GLU A 42 -1.85 13.29 6.34
CA GLU A 42 -3.11 13.54 5.64
C GLU A 42 -3.33 12.50 4.53
N ALA A 43 -3.70 11.30 4.96
CA ALA A 43 -3.87 10.15 4.08
C ALA A 43 -5.32 10.05 3.57
N ARG A 44 -5.56 10.44 2.30
CA ARG A 44 -6.86 10.28 1.63
C ARG A 44 -6.90 8.98 0.83
N GLN A 45 -8.06 8.34 0.78
CA GLN A 45 -8.23 7.02 0.14
C GLN A 45 -7.88 7.07 -1.36
N ALA A 46 -8.33 8.10 -2.08
CA ALA A 46 -8.11 8.24 -3.51
C ALA A 46 -6.61 8.36 -3.85
N ASP A 47 -5.90 9.25 -3.16
CA ASP A 47 -4.46 9.48 -3.35
C ASP A 47 -3.66 8.20 -3.10
N ILE A 48 -3.98 7.48 -2.02
CA ILE A 48 -3.30 6.22 -1.68
C ILE A 48 -3.63 5.15 -2.72
N SER A 49 -4.89 5.01 -3.15
CA SER A 49 -5.28 4.02 -4.17
C SER A 49 -4.52 4.23 -5.48
N GLN A 50 -4.41 5.48 -5.92
CA GLN A 50 -3.68 5.84 -7.14
C GLN A 50 -2.20 5.50 -7.01
N TRP A 51 -1.54 5.94 -5.94
CA TRP A 51 -0.12 5.68 -5.75
C TRP A 51 0.19 4.22 -5.50
N MET A 52 -0.64 3.49 -4.75
CA MET A 52 -0.49 2.04 -4.56
C MET A 52 -0.55 1.28 -5.89
N LEU A 53 -1.42 1.69 -6.81
CA LEU A 53 -1.45 1.11 -8.15
C LEU A 53 -0.16 1.40 -8.92
N VAL A 54 0.28 2.67 -8.94
CA VAL A 54 1.51 3.07 -9.64
C VAL A 54 2.73 2.33 -9.09
N ILE A 55 2.90 2.30 -7.77
CA ILE A 55 3.98 1.60 -7.07
C ILE A 55 3.93 0.10 -7.37
N GLY A 56 2.76 -0.52 -7.22
CA GLY A 56 2.62 -1.96 -7.44
C GLY A 56 2.93 -2.38 -8.88
N LEU A 57 2.54 -1.58 -9.87
CA LEU A 57 2.90 -1.83 -11.27
C LEU A 57 4.40 -1.61 -11.53
N TRP A 58 4.98 -0.53 -10.99
CA TRP A 58 6.38 -0.19 -11.23
C TRP A 58 7.35 -1.16 -10.54
N GLU A 59 7.01 -1.68 -9.38
CA GLU A 59 7.82 -2.63 -8.60
C GLU A 59 7.43 -4.09 -8.82
N ASN A 60 6.57 -4.36 -9.82
CA ASN A 60 6.13 -5.70 -10.20
C ASN A 60 5.53 -6.51 -9.02
N TRP A 61 4.71 -5.85 -8.20
CA TRP A 61 3.96 -6.50 -7.12
C TRP A 61 2.81 -7.33 -7.70
N SER A 62 2.42 -8.38 -7.00
CA SER A 62 1.16 -9.06 -7.31
C SER A 62 0.01 -8.15 -6.89
N ILE A 63 -0.94 -7.93 -7.80
CA ILE A 63 -2.14 -7.14 -7.55
C ILE A 63 -3.35 -8.00 -7.86
N GLN A 64 -4.14 -8.30 -6.84
CA GLN A 64 -5.38 -9.06 -6.98
C GLN A 64 -6.56 -8.16 -6.61
N SER A 65 -7.65 -8.24 -7.37
CA SER A 65 -8.90 -7.53 -7.07
C SER A 65 -9.96 -8.56 -6.70
N ASN A 66 -10.62 -8.34 -5.56
CA ASN A 66 -11.77 -9.16 -5.14
C ASN A 66 -13.12 -8.50 -5.50
N GLY A 67 -13.12 -7.52 -6.40
CA GLY A 67 -14.30 -6.74 -6.79
C GLY A 67 -14.66 -5.60 -5.82
N LYS A 68 -14.11 -5.57 -4.59
CA LYS A 68 -14.31 -4.48 -3.63
C LYS A 68 -13.06 -3.63 -3.43
N HIS A 69 -11.90 -4.26 -3.39
CA HIS A 69 -10.62 -3.59 -3.21
C HIS A 69 -9.49 -4.41 -3.84
N ARG A 70 -8.33 -3.76 -3.97
CA ARG A 70 -7.08 -4.39 -4.40
C ARG A 70 -6.28 -4.86 -3.20
N ILE A 71 -5.73 -6.06 -3.33
CA ILE A 71 -4.78 -6.69 -2.40
C ILE A 71 -3.43 -6.70 -3.09
N TYR A 72 -2.42 -6.21 -2.39
CA TYR A 72 -1.05 -6.07 -2.88
C TYR A 72 -0.13 -6.98 -2.06
N ASN A 73 0.75 -7.72 -2.72
CA ASN A 73 1.82 -8.50 -2.09
C ASN A 73 3.04 -8.61 -3.00
N PHE A 74 4.19 -8.99 -2.43
CA PHE A 74 5.37 -9.26 -3.23
C PHE A 74 5.18 -10.51 -4.09
N PRO A 75 5.74 -10.54 -5.31
CA PRO A 75 5.61 -11.69 -6.18
C PRO A 75 6.17 -12.94 -5.49
N THR A 76 5.32 -13.93 -5.26
CA THR A 76 5.78 -15.25 -4.83
C THR A 76 6.32 -15.99 -6.03
N TYR A 77 7.60 -16.36 -6.00
CA TYR A 77 8.15 -17.29 -6.98
C TYR A 77 7.48 -18.66 -6.79
N ARG A 78 6.61 -19.04 -7.73
CA ARG A 78 6.14 -20.41 -7.85
C ARG A 78 6.84 -21.02 -9.06
N PRO A 79 7.88 -21.86 -8.89
CA PRO A 79 8.41 -22.63 -10.00
C PRO A 79 7.27 -23.53 -10.50
N SER A 80 6.99 -23.47 -11.80
CA SER A 80 6.13 -24.46 -12.44
C SER A 80 6.81 -25.81 -12.30
N LEU A 81 6.18 -26.74 -11.56
CA LEU A 81 6.56 -28.15 -11.61
C LEU A 81 6.37 -28.61 -13.06
N GLN A 82 7.49 -28.92 -13.73
CA GLN A 82 7.53 -29.56 -15.04
C GLN A 82 7.06 -31.01 -14.95
#